data_AF-A0A0V1D176-F1
#
_entry.id   AF-A0A0V1D176-F1
#
_cell.length_a   1.000
_cell.length_b   1.000
_cell.length_c   1.000
_cell.angle_alpha   90.00
_cell.angle_beta   90.00
_cell.angle_gamma   90.00
#
_symmetry.space_group_name_H-M   'P 1'
#
loop_
_entity.id
_entity.type
_entity.pdbx_description
1 polymer ?
#
loop_
_entity_poly.entity_id
_entity_poly.type
_entity_poly.pdbx_seq_one_letter_code
_entity_poly.pdbx_strand_id
1 'polypeptide(L)'
;MKVTFSLSRIILFLQRYCTANQELWLIEALYEYSESKKETVHFIEKCVEVAERQEYQQESAINRIQSDETSISSASRTRRPRCCRTRNVREQELDFFHYAAAENVKKRFAKLYEFFEICEIQLLNIGIIRNASAILIPRKIYSLNRCLHICRRHTSCMAILFSQLHHQCKKIFKRRSSNSTLVHAHEKVVALKDCFKDRPDERKWNPKPLIYYFKETQEICAAEIYKQKNLTSWEVMTIDKDVSNFQVCLLECILNDQCSAINYFPTKECYLIKPAKENYIFVVKDNSIFAEVLYCESGTLVDVIRQR
;
A
#
# COMPACT_ATOMS: atom_id res chain seq x y z
N MET A 1 -1.20 -9.08 -32.89
CA MET A 1 0.18 -9.61 -33.02
C MET A 1 0.44 -10.49 -31.81
N LYS A 2 0.39 -11.83 -31.96
CA LYS A 2 0.79 -12.77 -30.91
C LYS A 2 2.32 -12.78 -30.89
N VAL A 3 2.94 -12.34 -29.80
CA VAL A 3 4.38 -12.50 -29.63
C VAL A 3 4.60 -13.91 -29.08
N THR A 4 4.72 -14.88 -29.98
CA THR A 4 5.20 -16.23 -29.65
C THR A 4 6.69 -16.15 -29.38
N PHE A 5 7.10 -16.26 -28.13
CA PHE A 5 8.50 -16.49 -27.80
C PHE A 5 8.84 -17.94 -28.11
N SER A 6 9.82 -18.16 -28.99
CA SER A 6 10.39 -19.49 -29.24
C SER A 6 10.92 -20.08 -27.93
N LEU A 7 10.67 -21.37 -27.69
CA LEU A 7 11.15 -22.15 -26.53
C LEU A 7 12.64 -21.92 -26.27
N SER A 8 13.43 -21.78 -27.34
CA SER A 8 14.87 -21.52 -27.28
C SER A 8 15.21 -20.18 -26.62
N ARG A 9 14.35 -19.14 -26.76
CA ARG A 9 14.54 -17.84 -26.10
C ARG A 9 14.15 -17.87 -24.62
N ILE A 10 13.17 -18.69 -24.25
CA ILE A 10 12.78 -18.89 -22.84
C ILE A 10 13.89 -19.65 -22.10
N ILE A 11 14.45 -20.68 -22.72
CA ILE A 11 15.58 -21.45 -22.17
C ILE A 11 16.82 -20.56 -22.00
N LEU A 12 17.14 -19.72 -23.00
CA LEU A 12 18.24 -18.74 -22.89
C LEU A 12 17.98 -17.67 -21.83
N PHE A 13 16.72 -17.26 -21.60
CA PHE A 13 16.35 -16.32 -20.55
C PHE A 13 16.52 -16.95 -19.16
N LEU A 14 16.12 -18.22 -18.99
CA LEU A 14 16.29 -18.97 -17.75
C LEU A 14 17.77 -19.29 -17.45
N GLN A 15 18.56 -19.65 -18.46
CA GLN A 15 20.01 -19.89 -18.30
C GLN A 15 20.81 -18.63 -17.93
N ARG A 16 20.33 -17.43 -18.30
CA ARG A 16 21.00 -16.17 -17.99
C ARG A 16 20.70 -15.62 -16.59
N TYR A 17 19.59 -16.04 -15.98
CA TYR A 17 19.09 -15.51 -14.70
C TYR A 17 19.06 -16.53 -13.55
N CYS A 18 19.27 -17.82 -13.81
CA CYS A 18 19.36 -18.86 -12.77
C CYS A 18 20.72 -19.57 -12.85
N THR A 19 21.68 -19.17 -12.01
CA THR A 19 22.96 -19.89 -11.88
C THR A 19 22.94 -20.91 -10.74
N ALA A 20 23.20 -22.16 -11.12
CA ALA A 20 23.86 -23.26 -10.40
C ALA A 20 23.33 -23.69 -9.01
N ASN A 21 22.16 -24.36 -8.97
CA ASN A 21 21.90 -25.64 -8.29
C ASN A 21 20.39 -25.87 -8.22
N GLN A 22 19.76 -26.46 -9.24
CA GLN A 22 18.35 -26.88 -9.18
C GLN A 22 17.90 -27.72 -10.40
N GLU A 23 18.67 -28.74 -10.78
CA GLU A 23 18.31 -29.62 -11.93
C GLU A 23 17.01 -30.41 -11.72
N LEU A 24 16.59 -30.70 -10.47
CA LEU A 24 15.36 -31.45 -10.21
C LEU A 24 14.06 -30.69 -10.54
N TRP A 25 14.05 -29.36 -10.36
CA TRP A 25 12.84 -28.54 -10.51
C TRP A 25 12.58 -28.16 -11.98
N LEU A 26 13.62 -28.25 -12.80
CA LEU A 26 13.55 -28.06 -14.24
C LEU A 26 12.79 -29.21 -14.92
N ILE A 27 12.95 -30.44 -14.40
CA ILE A 27 12.36 -31.65 -14.98
C ILE A 27 10.85 -31.71 -14.70
N GLU A 28 10.40 -31.38 -13.49
CA GLU A 28 8.96 -31.31 -13.16
C GLU A 28 8.23 -30.23 -13.98
N ALA A 29 8.85 -29.04 -14.14
CA ALA A 29 8.27 -27.94 -14.91
C ALA A 29 8.18 -28.25 -16.42
N LEU A 30 9.16 -29.00 -16.96
CA LEU A 30 9.11 -29.47 -18.35
C LEU A 30 8.03 -30.55 -18.55
N TYR A 31 7.80 -31.41 -17.55
CA TYR A 31 6.77 -32.44 -17.59
C TYR A 31 5.35 -31.82 -17.61
N GLU A 32 5.08 -30.83 -16.74
CA GLU A 32 3.81 -30.10 -16.69
C GLU A 32 3.54 -29.24 -17.96
N TYR A 33 4.60 -28.72 -18.58
CA TYR A 33 4.49 -27.99 -19.86
C TYR A 33 4.12 -28.92 -21.02
N SER A 34 4.67 -30.15 -21.04
CA SER A 34 4.41 -31.12 -22.11
C SER A 34 2.95 -31.62 -22.12
N GLU A 35 2.34 -31.74 -20.94
CA GLU A 35 0.95 -32.20 -20.76
C GLU A 35 -0.09 -31.08 -20.99
N SER A 36 0.18 -29.83 -20.55
CA SER A 36 -0.87 -28.80 -20.50
C SER A 36 -0.96 -27.86 -21.71
N LYS A 37 0.08 -27.73 -22.54
CA LYS A 37 0.18 -26.82 -23.70
C LYS A 37 -0.33 -25.38 -23.46
N LYS A 38 -0.33 -24.87 -22.22
CA LYS A 38 -0.75 -23.50 -21.87
C LYS A 38 0.44 -22.69 -21.38
N GLU A 39 0.64 -21.50 -21.96
CA GLU A 39 1.74 -20.59 -21.64
C GLU A 39 1.68 -20.15 -20.17
N THR A 40 2.71 -20.53 -19.42
CA THR A 40 2.83 -20.41 -17.97
C THR A 40 3.41 -19.06 -17.56
N VAL A 41 2.53 -18.07 -17.33
CA VAL A 41 2.89 -16.77 -16.70
C VAL A 41 3.23 -16.93 -15.21
N HIS A 42 2.94 -18.09 -14.62
CA HIS A 42 3.09 -18.33 -13.17
C HIS A 42 4.54 -18.57 -12.71
N PHE A 43 5.50 -18.79 -13.61
CA PHE A 43 6.85 -19.22 -13.22
C PHE A 43 7.87 -18.10 -13.00
N ILE A 44 7.52 -16.84 -13.29
CA ILE A 44 8.42 -15.69 -13.02
C ILE A 44 8.50 -15.38 -11.51
N GLU A 45 7.50 -15.78 -10.72
CA GLU A 45 7.43 -15.49 -9.28
C GLU A 45 8.46 -16.23 -8.43
N LYS A 46 9.01 -17.36 -8.89
CA LYS A 46 9.92 -18.19 -8.06
C LYS A 46 11.41 -17.87 -8.23
N CYS A 47 11.79 -17.12 -9.26
CA CYS A 47 13.20 -16.77 -9.50
C CYS A 47 13.65 -15.50 -8.75
N VAL A 48 12.73 -14.66 -8.27
CA VAL A 48 13.04 -13.37 -7.65
C VAL A 48 13.42 -13.50 -6.17
N GLU A 49 13.11 -14.64 -5.53
CA GLU A 49 13.35 -14.84 -4.09
C GLU A 49 14.82 -15.09 -3.69
N VAL A 50 15.75 -15.22 -4.64
CA VAL A 50 17.17 -15.53 -4.34
C VAL A 50 18.09 -14.30 -4.47
N ALA A 51 17.67 -13.23 -5.14
CA ALA A 51 18.50 -12.04 -5.32
C ALA A 51 18.61 -11.17 -4.05
N GLU A 52 17.60 -11.18 -3.17
CA GLU A 52 17.59 -10.34 -1.95
C GLU A 52 18.51 -10.87 -0.82
N ARG A 53 19.11 -12.05 -0.97
CA ARG A 53 19.99 -12.62 0.07
C ARG A 53 21.46 -12.19 -0.03
N GLN A 54 21.87 -11.51 -1.11
CA GLN A 54 23.27 -11.08 -1.29
C GLN A 54 23.55 -9.61 -0.88
N GLU A 55 22.55 -8.74 -0.78
CA GLU A 55 22.76 -7.35 -0.34
C GLU A 55 22.96 -7.22 1.19
N TYR A 56 22.48 -8.17 1.99
CA TYR A 56 22.59 -8.12 3.45
C TYR A 56 24.00 -8.39 4.00
N GLN A 57 24.97 -8.79 3.16
CA GLN A 57 26.35 -9.04 3.57
C GLN A 57 27.33 -7.89 3.24
N GLN A 58 26.91 -6.84 2.53
CA GLN A 58 27.79 -5.69 2.24
C GLN A 58 27.61 -4.49 3.19
N GLU A 59 26.50 -4.36 3.91
CA GLU A 59 26.30 -3.26 4.87
C GLU A 59 26.97 -3.46 6.24
N SER A 60 27.46 -4.67 6.56
CA SER A 60 28.12 -4.95 7.84
C SER A 60 29.61 -4.59 7.89
N ALA A 61 30.21 -4.11 6.78
CA ALA A 61 31.65 -3.87 6.67
C ALA A 61 32.10 -2.40 6.78
N ILE A 62 31.20 -1.42 6.93
CA ILE A 62 31.57 0.02 6.87
C ILE A 62 31.57 0.74 8.23
N ASN A 63 31.17 0.11 9.34
CA ASN A 63 31.19 0.74 10.66
C ASN A 63 32.34 0.26 11.56
N ARG A 64 33.59 0.59 11.18
CA ARG A 64 34.74 0.68 12.10
C ARG A 64 35.73 1.73 11.61
N ILE A 65 35.80 2.87 12.29
CA ILE A 65 36.93 3.80 12.56
C ILE A 65 36.27 4.95 13.35
N GLN A 66 36.31 4.99 14.68
CA GLN A 66 37.38 5.38 15.61
C GLN A 66 37.01 6.72 16.27
N SER A 67 36.69 6.61 17.55
CA SER A 67 36.56 7.67 18.54
C SER A 67 37.94 8.25 18.87
N ASP A 68 38.06 9.57 18.98
CA ASP A 68 39.08 10.18 19.81
C ASP A 68 38.53 11.40 20.57
N GLU A 69 38.84 11.40 21.86
CA GLU A 69 38.55 12.44 22.83
C GLU A 69 39.49 13.64 22.65
N THR A 70 39.01 14.85 22.93
CA THR A 70 39.84 15.83 23.67
C THR A 70 38.99 16.87 24.39
N SER A 71 39.28 17.02 25.68
CA SER A 71 38.73 17.97 26.63
C SER A 71 39.52 19.28 26.62
N ILE A 72 38.86 20.45 26.74
CA ILE A 72 39.40 21.65 27.40
C ILE A 72 38.24 22.46 28.03
N SER A 73 38.46 22.91 29.26
CA SER A 73 37.57 23.67 30.14
C SER A 73 37.53 25.18 29.86
N SER A 74 36.44 25.85 30.27
CA SER A 74 36.42 26.92 31.31
C SER A 74 35.45 28.09 31.08
N ALA A 75 35.01 28.63 32.23
CA ALA A 75 34.55 30.00 32.52
C ALA A 75 33.04 30.34 32.45
N SER A 76 32.46 30.36 33.65
CA SER A 76 31.20 30.98 34.07
C SER A 76 31.19 32.51 33.89
N ARG A 77 30.10 33.08 33.36
CA ARG A 77 29.68 34.46 33.66
C ARG A 77 28.16 34.60 33.76
N THR A 78 27.76 35.19 34.88
CA THR A 78 26.42 35.56 35.33
C THR A 78 25.75 36.64 34.47
N ARG A 79 24.43 36.51 34.19
CA ARG A 79 23.57 37.67 33.89
C ARG A 79 22.10 37.45 34.29
N ARG A 80 21.57 38.46 34.99
CA ARG A 80 20.25 38.57 35.65
C ARG A 80 19.05 38.41 34.71
N PRO A 81 17.87 38.02 35.24
CA PRO A 81 16.65 37.81 34.47
C PRO A 81 15.95 39.15 34.16
N ARG A 82 15.45 39.32 32.93
CA ARG A 82 14.63 40.49 32.58
C ARG A 82 13.35 40.11 31.86
N CYS A 83 12.26 40.32 32.60
CA CYS A 83 10.91 40.71 32.21
C CYS A 83 10.12 39.85 31.22
N CYS A 84 9.12 39.18 31.80
CA CYS A 84 7.84 38.89 31.19
C CYS A 84 7.28 40.12 30.46
N ARG A 85 7.05 39.99 29.15
CA ARG A 85 5.93 40.66 28.48
C ARG A 85 4.91 39.59 28.17
N THR A 86 3.81 39.63 28.89
CA THR A 86 2.57 38.94 28.59
C THR A 86 2.09 39.34 27.19
N ARG A 87 2.17 38.42 26.23
CA ARG A 87 1.28 38.43 25.07
C ARG A 87 0.35 37.23 25.21
N ASN A 88 -0.68 37.40 26.04
CA ASN A 88 -1.85 36.53 26.03
C ASN A 88 -2.63 36.82 24.74
N VAL A 89 -2.18 36.21 23.65
CA VAL A 89 -3.06 35.81 22.56
C VAL A 89 -2.74 34.34 22.39
N ARG A 90 -3.59 33.49 22.96
CA ARG A 90 -3.66 32.09 22.56
C ARG A 90 -4.17 32.14 21.12
N GLU A 91 -3.27 32.41 20.16
CA GLU A 91 -3.55 32.16 18.76
C GLU A 91 -3.91 30.68 18.72
N GLN A 92 -5.20 30.41 18.57
CA GLN A 92 -5.69 29.08 18.27
C GLN A 92 -4.87 28.66 17.06
N GLU A 93 -4.03 27.63 17.23
CA GLU A 93 -3.08 27.23 16.21
C GLU A 93 -3.89 26.68 15.02
N LEU A 94 -4.29 27.58 14.11
CA LEU A 94 -5.15 27.25 12.98
C LEU A 94 -4.41 26.21 12.14
N ASP A 95 -4.83 24.96 12.32
CA ASP A 95 -4.42 23.80 11.55
C ASP A 95 -4.63 24.05 10.05
N PHE A 96 -3.80 23.42 9.23
CA PHE A 96 -3.83 23.48 7.77
C PHE A 96 -5.24 23.26 7.17
N PHE A 97 -6.07 22.51 7.90
CA PHE A 97 -7.45 22.16 7.55
C PHE A 97 -8.49 23.23 7.81
N HIS A 98 -8.17 24.27 8.60
CA HIS A 98 -9.14 25.30 8.97
C HIS A 98 -9.61 26.15 7.78
N TYR A 99 -8.86 26.15 6.67
CA TYR A 99 -9.19 26.94 5.48
C TYR A 99 -10.06 26.18 4.46
N ALA A 100 -10.26 24.87 4.63
CA ALA A 100 -11.17 24.12 3.78
C ALA A 100 -12.60 24.28 4.35
N ALA A 101 -13.47 24.96 3.59
CA ALA A 101 -14.89 25.00 3.93
C ALA A 101 -15.42 23.56 4.07
N ALA A 102 -16.29 23.31 5.05
CA ALA A 102 -16.74 21.95 5.40
C ALA A 102 -17.34 21.19 4.19
N GLU A 103 -18.01 21.91 3.29
CA GLU A 103 -18.55 21.42 2.02
C GLU A 103 -17.50 20.83 1.05
N ASN A 104 -16.23 21.22 1.20
CA ASN A 104 -15.11 20.75 0.39
C ASN A 104 -14.36 19.57 1.02
N VAL A 105 -14.86 19.02 2.12
CA VAL A 105 -14.21 17.94 2.88
C VAL A 105 -15.03 16.66 2.78
N LYS A 106 -14.55 15.68 2.01
CA LYS A 106 -15.13 14.32 1.99
C LYS A 106 -14.29 13.39 2.88
N LYS A 107 -14.86 12.97 4.00
CA LYS A 107 -14.27 11.95 4.88
C LYS A 107 -14.34 10.57 4.25
N ARG A 108 -13.25 9.81 4.34
CA ARG A 108 -13.16 8.39 3.94
C ARG A 108 -12.18 7.67 4.88
N PHE A 109 -12.11 6.35 4.76
CA PHE A 109 -11.08 5.55 5.40
C PHE A 109 -10.14 4.95 4.36
N ALA A 110 -8.85 4.87 4.70
CA ALA A 110 -7.83 4.23 3.89
C ALA A 110 -7.16 3.11 4.69
N LYS A 111 -7.14 1.89 4.14
CA LYS A 111 -6.40 0.76 4.70
C LYS A 111 -4.94 0.86 4.25
N LEU A 112 -4.03 1.00 5.21
CA LEU A 112 -2.59 1.04 4.99
C LEU A 112 -1.97 -0.28 5.49
N TYR A 113 -1.90 -1.26 4.60
CA TYR A 113 -1.54 -2.64 4.93
C TYR A 113 -0.12 -2.78 5.50
N GLU A 114 0.85 -1.98 5.06
CA GLU A 114 2.23 -2.08 5.58
C GLU A 114 2.31 -1.67 7.07
N PHE A 115 1.31 -0.96 7.58
CA PHE A 115 1.25 -0.48 8.96
C PHE A 115 0.21 -1.21 9.82
N PHE A 116 -0.59 -2.11 9.22
CA PHE A 116 -1.78 -2.70 9.82
C PHE A 116 -2.72 -1.63 10.40
N GLU A 117 -2.98 -0.59 9.60
CA GLU A 117 -3.75 0.57 10.04
C GLU A 117 -4.92 0.89 9.12
N ILE A 118 -6.01 1.36 9.72
CA ILE A 118 -7.07 2.09 9.05
C ILE A 118 -6.93 3.56 9.45
N CYS A 119 -6.79 4.43 8.45
CA CYS A 119 -6.66 5.86 8.66
C CYS A 119 -7.90 6.61 8.19
N GLU A 120 -8.42 7.52 9.01
CA GLU A 120 -9.35 8.55 8.55
C GLU A 120 -8.60 9.49 7.61
N ILE A 121 -9.13 9.64 6.41
CA ILE A 121 -8.62 10.55 5.40
C ILE A 121 -9.66 11.57 4.99
N GLN A 122 -9.20 12.75 4.61
CA GLN A 122 -10.04 13.83 4.10
C GLN A 122 -9.62 14.16 2.67
N LEU A 123 -10.53 13.95 1.73
CA LEU A 123 -10.37 14.43 0.37
C LEU A 123 -10.79 15.89 0.35
N LEU A 124 -9.85 16.77 0.01
CA LEU A 124 -10.06 18.22 0.01
C LEU A 124 -10.22 18.71 -1.43
N ASN A 125 -11.33 19.39 -1.71
CA ASN A 125 -11.55 20.09 -2.96
C ASN A 125 -11.07 21.55 -2.82
N ILE A 126 -9.77 21.79 -2.96
CA ILE A 126 -9.16 23.12 -2.80
C ILE A 126 -8.21 23.41 -3.96
N GLY A 127 -8.16 24.67 -4.39
CA GLY A 127 -7.25 25.12 -5.47
C GLY A 127 -5.88 25.59 -4.98
N ILE A 128 -5.73 25.88 -3.68
CA ILE A 128 -4.49 26.43 -3.11
C ILE A 128 -4.26 25.87 -1.71
N ILE A 129 -3.01 25.50 -1.44
CA ILE A 129 -2.49 25.01 -0.16
C ILE A 129 -1.63 26.12 0.44
N ARG A 130 -2.03 26.66 1.60
CA ARG A 130 -1.28 27.72 2.32
C ARG A 130 -0.65 27.17 3.60
N ASN A 131 0.37 27.86 4.12
CA ASN A 131 1.03 27.50 5.39
C ASN A 131 1.52 26.03 5.44
N ALA A 132 1.95 25.52 4.30
CA ALA A 132 2.47 24.17 4.17
C ALA A 132 3.56 24.12 3.10
N SER A 133 4.45 23.14 3.23
CA SER A 133 5.45 22.82 2.22
C SER A 133 5.11 21.51 1.53
N ALA A 134 5.06 21.53 0.19
CA ALA A 134 4.89 20.35 -0.64
C ALA A 134 6.27 19.88 -1.16
N ILE A 135 6.64 18.64 -0.85
CA ILE A 135 7.89 18.02 -1.31
C ILE A 135 7.54 16.93 -2.31
N LEU A 136 8.00 17.07 -3.56
CA LEU A 136 7.81 16.09 -4.61
C LEU A 136 8.61 14.81 -4.32
N ILE A 137 7.98 13.66 -4.55
CA ILE A 137 8.66 12.37 -4.63
C ILE A 137 9.19 12.21 -6.06
N PRO A 138 10.51 12.08 -6.29
CA PRO A 138 11.08 12.08 -7.64
C PRO A 138 10.62 10.90 -8.51
N ARG A 139 10.34 9.74 -7.90
CA ARG A 139 9.87 8.54 -8.61
C ARG A 139 8.37 8.62 -8.90
N LYS A 140 7.97 7.99 -10.01
CA LYS A 140 6.56 7.82 -10.37
C LYS A 140 5.85 6.94 -9.35
N ILE A 141 4.67 7.37 -8.90
CA ILE A 141 3.82 6.65 -7.94
C ILE A 141 2.47 6.41 -8.62
N TYR A 142 2.12 5.14 -8.83
CA TYR A 142 0.98 4.73 -9.65
C TYR A 142 -0.32 4.51 -8.85
N SER A 143 -0.26 4.61 -7.51
CA SER A 143 -1.42 4.44 -6.63
C SER A 143 -1.46 5.56 -5.59
N LEU A 144 -2.68 6.06 -5.35
CA LEU A 144 -2.95 7.02 -4.28
C LEU A 144 -2.65 6.37 -2.92
N ASN A 145 -3.10 5.13 -2.71
CA ASN A 145 -2.82 4.34 -1.51
C ASN A 145 -1.30 4.17 -1.28
N ARG A 146 -0.52 3.95 -2.34
CA ARG A 146 0.95 3.93 -2.23
C ARG A 146 1.54 5.28 -1.83
N CYS A 147 1.00 6.39 -2.35
CA CYS A 147 1.40 7.73 -1.93
C CYS A 147 1.07 7.98 -0.44
N LEU A 148 -0.09 7.51 0.04
CA LEU A 148 -0.47 7.56 1.45
C LEU A 148 0.48 6.75 2.34
N HIS A 149 0.87 5.54 1.93
CA HIS A 149 1.88 4.75 2.66
C HIS A 149 3.20 5.51 2.83
N ILE A 150 3.67 6.17 1.76
CA ILE A 150 4.91 6.95 1.80
C ILE A 150 4.78 8.17 2.72
N CYS A 151 3.62 8.83 2.73
CA CYS A 151 3.33 9.91 3.67
C CYS A 151 3.30 9.39 5.11
N ARG A 152 2.55 8.32 5.38
CA ARG A 152 2.39 7.72 6.71
C ARG A 152 3.72 7.31 7.35
N ARG A 153 4.69 6.86 6.54
CA ARG A 153 6.05 6.52 7.02
C ARG A 153 6.80 7.69 7.65
N HIS A 154 6.39 8.93 7.36
CA HIS A 154 6.97 10.13 7.95
C HIS A 154 5.94 10.80 8.86
N THR A 155 6.17 10.73 10.17
CA THR A 155 5.19 11.13 11.20
C THR A 155 4.69 12.57 11.09
N SER A 156 5.46 13.47 10.49
CA SER A 156 5.07 14.88 10.27
C SER A 156 4.33 15.13 8.95
N CYS A 157 4.18 14.13 8.08
CA CYS A 157 3.42 14.27 6.84
C CYS A 157 1.92 14.28 7.17
N MET A 158 1.24 15.36 6.83
CA MET A 158 -0.18 15.55 7.17
C MET A 158 -1.11 15.32 5.99
N ALA A 159 -0.59 15.44 4.77
CA ALA A 159 -1.37 15.27 3.55
C ALA A 159 -0.47 14.91 2.38
N ILE A 160 -1.11 14.48 1.30
CA ILE A 160 -0.50 14.25 0.00
C ILE A 160 -1.19 15.10 -1.07
N LEU A 161 -0.43 15.48 -2.08
CA LEU A 161 -0.94 15.96 -3.37
C LEU A 161 -0.60 14.91 -4.42
N PHE A 162 -1.62 14.29 -5.01
CA PHE A 162 -1.44 13.16 -5.91
C PHE A 162 -2.06 13.42 -7.28
N SER A 163 -1.25 13.26 -8.33
CA SER A 163 -1.66 13.33 -9.73
C SER A 163 -1.71 11.93 -10.31
N GLN A 164 -2.91 11.42 -10.60
CA GLN A 164 -3.06 10.15 -11.33
C GLN A 164 -2.52 10.27 -12.75
N LEU A 165 -2.79 11.39 -13.42
CA LEU A 165 -2.41 11.63 -14.82
C LEU A 165 -0.89 11.61 -15.03
N HIS A 166 -0.14 12.16 -14.08
CA HIS A 166 1.33 12.24 -14.18
C HIS A 166 2.05 11.24 -13.27
N HIS A 167 1.32 10.43 -12.51
CA HIS A 167 1.82 9.53 -11.48
C HIS A 167 2.80 10.24 -10.53
N GLN A 168 2.43 11.45 -10.10
CA GLN A 168 3.24 12.27 -9.19
C GLN A 168 2.61 12.28 -7.80
N CYS A 169 3.46 12.18 -6.79
CA CYS A 169 3.07 12.26 -5.38
C CYS A 169 3.93 13.31 -4.70
N LYS A 170 3.31 14.27 -4.02
CA LYS A 170 3.99 15.23 -3.15
C LYS A 170 3.53 15.03 -1.71
N LYS A 171 4.47 15.00 -0.77
CA LYS A 171 4.18 15.00 0.67
C LYS A 171 3.98 16.44 1.14
N ILE A 172 2.99 16.65 1.99
CA ILE A 172 2.65 17.97 2.53
C ILE A 172 2.94 17.99 4.03
N PHE A 173 3.70 18.98 4.46
CA PHE A 173 4.09 19.21 5.86
C PHE A 173 3.59 20.57 6.35
N LYS A 174 3.24 20.67 7.63
CA LYS A 174 2.92 21.95 8.26
C LYS A 174 4.17 22.80 8.25
N ARG A 175 4.12 23.99 7.65
CA ARG A 175 5.22 24.93 7.71
C ARG A 175 4.71 26.32 7.46
N ARG A 176 4.99 27.24 8.39
CA ARG A 176 4.76 28.68 8.15
C ARG A 176 5.56 29.08 6.92
N SER A 177 4.84 29.41 5.85
CA SER A 177 5.38 29.71 4.53
C SER A 177 4.50 30.78 3.91
N SER A 178 5.11 31.85 3.43
CA SER A 178 4.43 32.85 2.60
C SER A 178 4.05 32.28 1.23
N ASN A 179 4.76 31.25 0.77
CA ASN A 179 4.50 30.59 -0.50
C ASN A 179 3.33 29.62 -0.38
N SER A 180 2.38 29.75 -1.30
CA SER A 180 1.27 28.81 -1.46
C SER A 180 1.55 27.81 -2.56
N THR A 181 1.12 26.56 -2.39
CA THR A 181 1.17 25.54 -3.45
C THR A 181 -0.14 25.57 -4.23
N LEU A 182 -0.07 25.79 -5.54
CA LEU A 182 -1.22 25.69 -6.43
C LEU A 182 -1.61 24.21 -6.58
N VAL A 183 -2.91 23.92 -6.56
CA VAL A 183 -3.47 22.60 -6.82
C VAL A 183 -4.09 22.60 -8.21
N HIS A 184 -3.60 21.73 -9.08
CA HIS A 184 -4.16 21.60 -10.42
C HIS A 184 -5.40 20.72 -10.41
N ALA A 185 -6.31 20.91 -11.38
CA ALA A 185 -7.59 20.18 -11.44
C ALA A 185 -7.46 18.65 -11.51
N HIS A 186 -6.33 18.14 -12.01
CA HIS A 186 -6.04 16.71 -12.09
C HIS A 186 -5.33 16.15 -10.85
N GLU A 187 -5.00 17.01 -9.87
CA GLU A 187 -4.40 16.62 -8.60
C GLU A 187 -5.48 16.48 -7.52
N LYS A 188 -5.29 15.50 -6.64
CA LYS A 188 -6.12 15.28 -5.46
C LYS A 188 -5.33 15.64 -4.21
N VAL A 189 -5.91 16.46 -3.36
CA VAL A 189 -5.39 16.71 -2.01
C VAL A 189 -6.04 15.72 -1.07
N VAL A 190 -5.24 14.84 -0.46
CA VAL A 190 -5.73 13.87 0.52
C VAL A 190 -4.97 14.04 1.80
N ALA A 191 -5.70 14.35 2.84
CA ALA A 191 -5.16 14.54 4.15
C ALA A 191 -5.28 13.30 5.01
N LEU A 192 -4.24 13.07 5.79
CA LEU A 192 -4.15 12.00 6.75
C LEU A 192 -4.50 12.58 8.12
N LYS A 193 -5.55 12.05 8.74
CA LYS A 193 -5.97 12.42 10.09
C LYS A 193 -5.46 11.37 11.07
N ASP A 194 -6.37 10.69 11.75
CA ASP A 194 -6.03 9.68 12.74
C ASP A 194 -5.93 8.31 12.08
N CYS A 195 -4.99 7.51 12.56
CA CYS A 195 -4.79 6.12 12.15
C CYS A 195 -4.92 5.20 13.36
N PHE A 196 -5.64 4.11 13.18
CA PHE A 196 -5.91 3.12 14.21
C PHE A 196 -5.40 1.76 13.77
N LYS A 197 -4.90 0.96 14.71
CA LYS A 197 -4.47 -0.41 14.42
C LYS A 197 -5.69 -1.26 14.04
N ASP A 198 -5.53 -2.02 12.96
CA ASP A 198 -6.56 -2.88 12.40
C ASP A 198 -6.07 -4.32 12.43
N ARG A 199 -6.50 -5.03 13.47
CA ARG A 199 -6.27 -6.47 13.72
C ARG A 199 -4.83 -6.91 13.39
N PRO A 200 -3.81 -6.29 14.01
CA PRO A 200 -2.41 -6.57 13.69
C PRO A 200 -2.04 -8.03 13.93
N ASP A 201 -2.63 -8.68 14.95
CA ASP A 201 -2.37 -10.08 15.26
C ASP A 201 -2.90 -11.02 14.17
N GLU A 202 -4.08 -10.73 13.61
CA GLU A 202 -4.67 -11.51 12.52
C GLU A 202 -3.86 -11.38 11.22
N ARG A 203 -3.21 -10.23 11.03
CA ARG A 203 -2.54 -9.86 9.77
C ARG A 203 -1.03 -10.08 9.75
N LYS A 204 -0.41 -10.28 10.91
CA LYS A 204 1.06 -10.35 11.10
C LYS A 204 1.79 -11.27 10.13
N TRP A 205 1.17 -12.37 9.73
CA TRP A 205 1.79 -13.41 8.89
C TRP A 205 1.19 -13.52 7.49
N ASN A 206 0.29 -12.62 7.12
CA ASN A 206 -0.31 -12.59 5.80
C ASN A 206 0.76 -12.32 4.73
N PRO A 207 0.63 -12.92 3.54
CA PRO A 207 1.48 -12.56 2.40
C PRO A 207 1.24 -11.11 1.96
N LYS A 208 2.12 -10.59 1.09
CA LYS A 208 1.89 -9.29 0.45
C LYS A 208 0.54 -9.30 -0.29
N PRO A 209 -0.21 -8.18 -0.29
CA PRO A 209 -1.49 -8.12 -0.98
C PRO A 209 -1.36 -8.43 -2.47
N LEU A 210 -2.37 -9.11 -3.00
CA LEU A 210 -2.52 -9.36 -4.42
C LEU A 210 -3.10 -8.11 -5.09
N ILE A 211 -2.54 -7.72 -6.23
CA ILE A 211 -2.98 -6.56 -7.00
C ILE A 211 -3.57 -7.05 -8.32
N TYR A 212 -4.85 -6.73 -8.55
CA TYR A 212 -5.59 -7.09 -9.75
C TYR A 212 -6.04 -5.84 -10.50
N TYR A 213 -6.00 -5.92 -11.83
CA TYR A 213 -6.70 -4.97 -12.70
C TYR A 213 -8.01 -5.61 -13.17
N PHE A 214 -9.12 -4.92 -12.94
CA PHE A 214 -10.45 -5.30 -13.40
C PHE A 214 -10.83 -4.43 -14.58
N LYS A 215 -10.99 -5.05 -15.76
CA LYS A 215 -11.30 -4.33 -17.00
C LYS A 215 -12.72 -3.77 -16.96
N GLU A 216 -13.62 -4.47 -16.27
CA GLU A 216 -15.02 -4.17 -16.09
C GLU A 216 -15.24 -2.84 -15.37
N THR A 217 -14.46 -2.59 -14.31
CA THR A 217 -14.52 -1.35 -13.51
C THR A 217 -13.46 -0.32 -13.91
N GLN A 218 -12.44 -0.72 -14.69
CA GLN A 218 -11.23 0.07 -14.95
C GLN A 218 -10.50 0.47 -13.67
N GLU A 219 -10.50 -0.42 -12.68
CA GLU A 219 -9.86 -0.20 -11.39
C GLU A 219 -8.75 -1.21 -11.14
N ILE A 220 -7.79 -0.77 -10.35
CA ILE A 220 -6.76 -1.58 -9.75
C ILE A 220 -7.15 -1.76 -8.29
N CYS A 221 -7.36 -3.01 -7.89
CA CYS A 221 -7.74 -3.36 -6.54
C CYS A 221 -6.66 -4.19 -5.87
N ALA A 222 -6.44 -3.94 -4.59
CA ALA A 222 -5.58 -4.75 -3.74
C ALA A 222 -6.41 -5.60 -2.79
N ALA A 223 -6.07 -6.88 -2.66
CA ALA A 223 -6.71 -7.82 -1.75
C ALA A 223 -5.67 -8.49 -0.85
N GLU A 224 -5.93 -8.55 0.44
CA GLU A 224 -5.07 -9.21 1.43
C GLU A 224 -5.61 -10.60 1.75
N ILE A 225 -4.78 -11.64 1.56
CA ILE A 225 -5.14 -13.02 1.92
C ILE A 225 -4.81 -13.27 3.39
N TYR A 226 -5.77 -13.80 4.14
CA TYR A 226 -5.56 -14.12 5.55
C TYR A 226 -5.04 -15.55 5.72
N LYS A 227 -4.02 -15.73 6.57
CA LYS A 227 -3.55 -17.06 6.98
C LYS A 227 -4.29 -17.63 8.18
N GLN A 228 -4.76 -16.76 9.08
CA GLN A 228 -5.50 -17.20 10.24
C GLN A 228 -6.91 -17.65 9.87
N LYS A 229 -7.44 -18.62 10.62
CA LYS A 229 -8.78 -19.16 10.39
C LYS A 229 -9.87 -18.49 11.21
N ASN A 230 -9.53 -17.98 12.39
CA ASN A 230 -10.50 -17.31 13.26
C ASN A 230 -10.34 -15.81 13.09
N LEU A 231 -11.27 -15.20 12.37
CA LEU A 231 -11.21 -13.78 12.02
C LEU A 231 -12.34 -13.04 12.72
N THR A 232 -12.00 -11.94 13.40
CA THR A 232 -13.00 -11.16 14.13
C THR A 232 -13.71 -10.15 13.23
N SER A 233 -14.96 -9.83 13.59
CA SER A 233 -15.77 -8.77 12.99
C SER A 233 -16.18 -9.02 11.53
N TRP A 234 -16.54 -10.26 11.18
CA TRP A 234 -16.99 -10.63 9.83
C TRP A 234 -18.31 -11.41 9.83
N GLU A 235 -19.16 -11.12 8.84
CA GLU A 235 -20.44 -11.80 8.62
C GLU A 235 -20.64 -12.10 7.13
N VAL A 236 -21.09 -13.32 6.82
CA VAL A 236 -21.46 -13.73 5.45
C VAL A 236 -22.77 -13.05 5.06
N MET A 237 -22.77 -12.38 3.91
CA MET A 237 -23.97 -11.77 3.34
C MET A 237 -24.70 -12.72 2.40
N THR A 238 -23.96 -13.25 1.42
CA THR A 238 -24.48 -14.07 0.33
C THR A 238 -23.50 -15.20 0.04
N ILE A 239 -24.03 -16.27 -0.54
CA ILE A 239 -23.26 -17.43 -0.98
C ILE A 239 -23.61 -17.64 -2.45
N ASP A 240 -22.65 -17.32 -3.31
CA ASP A 240 -22.78 -17.49 -4.75
C ASP A 240 -22.16 -18.84 -5.15
N LYS A 241 -22.88 -19.57 -5.99
CA LYS A 241 -22.49 -20.89 -6.48
C LYS A 241 -21.99 -20.81 -7.92
N ASP A 242 -21.18 -21.78 -8.31
CA ASP A 242 -20.64 -21.91 -9.66
C ASP A 242 -19.75 -20.73 -10.11
N VAL A 243 -19.12 -20.03 -9.16
CA VAL A 243 -18.19 -18.94 -9.44
C VAL A 243 -16.89 -19.49 -10.04
N SER A 244 -16.55 -19.02 -11.24
CA SER A 244 -15.54 -19.67 -12.07
C SER A 244 -14.12 -19.69 -11.47
N ASN A 245 -13.74 -18.65 -10.73
CA ASN A 245 -12.44 -18.54 -10.07
C ASN A 245 -12.44 -17.44 -8.99
N PHE A 246 -11.35 -17.40 -8.22
CA PHE A 246 -11.13 -16.42 -7.16
C PHE A 246 -11.23 -14.95 -7.61
N GLN A 247 -10.71 -14.60 -8.79
CA GLN A 247 -10.75 -13.23 -9.28
C GLN A 247 -12.17 -12.79 -9.63
N VAL A 248 -13.02 -13.69 -10.12
CA VAL A 248 -14.44 -13.40 -10.37
C VAL A 248 -15.20 -13.21 -9.06
N CYS A 249 -14.96 -14.07 -8.06
CA CYS A 249 -15.51 -13.89 -6.70
C CYS A 249 -15.11 -12.53 -6.10
N LEU A 250 -13.86 -12.10 -6.31
CA LEU A 250 -13.38 -10.80 -5.86
C LEU A 250 -14.09 -9.64 -6.59
N LEU A 251 -14.31 -9.77 -7.90
CA LEU A 251 -15.05 -8.78 -8.69
C LEU A 251 -16.50 -8.65 -8.23
N GLU A 252 -17.18 -9.76 -7.95
CA GLU A 252 -18.54 -9.77 -7.41
C GLU A 252 -18.62 -8.99 -6.09
N CYS A 253 -17.62 -9.16 -5.21
CA CYS A 253 -17.50 -8.35 -3.99
C CYS A 253 -17.26 -6.87 -4.30
N ILE A 254 -16.37 -6.52 -5.22
CA ILE A 254 -16.06 -5.12 -5.56
C ILE A 254 -17.28 -4.38 -6.13
N LEU A 255 -18.12 -5.08 -6.89
CA LEU A 255 -19.36 -4.52 -7.44
C LEU A 255 -20.48 -4.38 -6.39
N ASN A 256 -20.31 -4.96 -5.20
CA ASN A 256 -21.25 -4.86 -4.09
C ASN A 256 -20.74 -3.88 -3.02
N ASP A 257 -21.46 -2.78 -2.82
CA ASP A 257 -21.05 -1.69 -1.93
C ASP A 257 -20.99 -2.06 -0.43
N GLN A 258 -21.63 -3.15 -0.03
CA GLN A 258 -21.61 -3.68 1.34
C GLN A 258 -20.50 -4.72 1.54
N CYS A 259 -19.99 -5.32 0.46
CA CYS A 259 -18.97 -6.35 0.55
C CYS A 259 -17.60 -5.74 0.85
N SER A 260 -16.83 -6.40 1.71
CA SER A 260 -15.47 -5.98 2.08
C SER A 260 -14.47 -7.13 2.06
N ALA A 261 -14.94 -8.37 2.02
CA ALA A 261 -14.10 -9.56 1.96
C ALA A 261 -14.83 -10.70 1.23
N ILE A 262 -14.07 -11.71 0.82
CA ILE A 262 -14.58 -12.93 0.23
C ILE A 262 -14.03 -14.15 0.96
N ASN A 263 -14.76 -15.26 0.91
CA ASN A 263 -14.21 -16.59 1.15
C ASN A 263 -14.50 -17.50 -0.04
N TYR A 264 -13.46 -17.84 -0.81
CA TYR A 264 -13.60 -18.61 -2.04
C TYR A 264 -13.21 -20.08 -1.83
N PHE A 265 -14.04 -20.98 -2.32
CA PHE A 265 -13.81 -22.43 -2.31
C PHE A 265 -13.43 -22.92 -3.72
N PRO A 266 -12.48 -23.87 -3.84
CA PRO A 266 -12.21 -24.58 -5.09
C PRO A 266 -13.43 -25.33 -5.65
N THR A 267 -14.45 -25.61 -4.82
CA THR A 267 -15.76 -26.14 -5.22
C THR A 267 -16.63 -25.12 -5.98
N LYS A 268 -16.10 -23.91 -6.24
CA LYS A 268 -16.77 -22.79 -6.91
C LYS A 268 -17.86 -22.12 -6.09
N GLU A 269 -17.80 -22.24 -4.77
CA GLU A 269 -18.61 -21.43 -3.86
C GLU A 269 -17.83 -20.15 -3.49
N CYS A 270 -18.50 -19.02 -3.55
CA CYS A 270 -17.98 -17.71 -3.19
C CYS A 270 -18.85 -17.11 -2.09
N TYR A 271 -18.28 -16.86 -0.93
CA TYR A 271 -19.00 -16.17 0.14
C TYR A 271 -18.65 -14.70 0.06
N LEU A 272 -19.64 -13.83 -0.11
CA LEU A 272 -19.46 -12.38 0.02
C LEU A 272 -19.64 -12.00 1.48
N ILE A 273 -18.68 -11.26 2.03
CA ILE A 273 -18.54 -11.02 3.46
C ILE A 273 -18.47 -9.52 3.71
N LYS A 274 -19.19 -9.06 4.74
CA LYS A 274 -19.17 -7.67 5.21
C LYS A 274 -18.62 -7.55 6.64
N PRO A 275 -18.22 -6.35 7.06
CA PRO A 275 -17.87 -6.09 8.44
C PRO A 275 -19.06 -6.35 9.36
N ALA A 276 -18.78 -6.94 10.53
CA ALA A 276 -19.74 -7.24 11.57
C ALA A 276 -19.30 -6.60 12.91
N LYS A 277 -20.11 -6.78 13.96
CA LYS A 277 -19.75 -6.35 15.32
C LYS A 277 -18.59 -7.21 15.85
N GLU A 278 -17.81 -6.68 16.80
CA GLU A 278 -16.57 -7.30 17.31
C GLU A 278 -16.74 -8.73 17.86
N ASN A 279 -17.93 -9.06 18.35
CA ASN A 279 -18.23 -10.38 18.91
C ASN A 279 -18.49 -11.47 17.85
N TYR A 280 -18.54 -11.14 16.57
CA TYR A 280 -18.72 -12.11 15.49
C TYR A 280 -17.36 -12.66 15.06
N ILE A 281 -17.22 -13.98 15.12
CA ILE A 281 -16.03 -14.69 14.66
C ILE A 281 -16.40 -15.46 13.39
N PHE A 282 -15.74 -15.14 12.29
CA PHE A 282 -15.80 -15.93 11.08
C PHE A 282 -14.70 -16.99 11.11
N VAL A 283 -15.10 -18.25 10.94
CA VAL A 283 -14.17 -19.38 10.87
C VAL A 283 -13.97 -19.76 9.40
N VAL A 284 -12.81 -19.40 8.86
CA VAL A 284 -12.36 -19.78 7.52
C VAL A 284 -12.30 -21.30 7.45
N LYS A 285 -13.05 -21.88 6.51
CA LYS A 285 -13.13 -23.34 6.32
C LYS A 285 -11.84 -23.86 5.69
N ASP A 286 -11.54 -25.13 5.98
CA ASP A 286 -10.46 -25.83 5.30
C ASP A 286 -10.69 -25.84 3.79
N ASN A 287 -9.60 -25.79 3.02
CA ASN A 287 -9.60 -25.70 1.57
C ASN A 287 -10.40 -24.50 1.03
N SER A 288 -10.42 -23.39 1.75
CA SER A 288 -10.94 -22.11 1.25
C SER A 288 -9.95 -20.98 1.47
N ILE A 289 -10.12 -19.89 0.72
CA ILE A 289 -9.24 -18.72 0.76
C ILE A 289 -10.07 -17.51 1.17
N PHE A 290 -9.76 -16.96 2.34
CA PHE A 290 -10.30 -15.68 2.78
C PHE A 290 -9.43 -14.54 2.28
N ALA A 291 -10.06 -13.53 1.67
CA ALA A 291 -9.38 -12.32 1.24
C ALA A 291 -10.19 -11.06 1.53
N GLU A 292 -9.53 -10.05 2.10
CA GLU A 292 -10.11 -8.73 2.37
C GLU A 292 -9.74 -7.75 1.26
N VAL A 293 -10.72 -7.00 0.75
CA VAL A 293 -10.48 -5.90 -0.19
C VAL A 293 -9.89 -4.71 0.59
N LEU A 294 -8.68 -4.30 0.22
CA LEU A 294 -7.99 -3.19 0.85
C LEU A 294 -8.38 -1.84 0.27
N TYR A 295 -8.34 -1.74 -1.07
CA TYR A 295 -8.72 -0.56 -1.81
C TYR A 295 -8.96 -0.92 -3.28
N CYS A 296 -9.73 -0.07 -3.96
CA CYS A 296 -9.87 -0.03 -5.42
C CYS A 296 -9.66 1.41 -5.88
N GLU A 297 -8.83 1.59 -6.90
CA GLU A 297 -8.49 2.90 -7.46
C GLU A 297 -8.52 2.84 -8.98
N SER A 298 -9.06 3.88 -9.64
CA SER A 298 -9.04 3.96 -11.10
C SER A 298 -7.61 3.89 -11.64
N GLY A 299 -7.39 3.07 -12.65
CA GLY A 299 -6.06 2.85 -13.22
C GLY A 299 -6.09 1.99 -14.46
N THR A 300 -4.91 1.67 -14.97
CA THR A 300 -4.74 0.84 -16.17
C THR A 300 -3.93 -0.41 -15.88
N LEU A 301 -4.03 -1.41 -16.75
CA LEU A 301 -3.16 -2.59 -16.68
C LEU A 301 -1.66 -2.23 -16.69
N VAL A 302 -1.30 -1.17 -17.41
CA VAL A 302 0.09 -0.67 -17.47
C VAL A 302 0.55 -0.19 -16.09
N ASP A 303 -0.33 0.43 -15.31
CA ASP A 303 -0.01 0.90 -13.97
C ASP A 303 0.27 -0.27 -13.01
N VAL A 304 -0.42 -1.42 -13.17
CA VAL A 304 -0.13 -2.64 -12.38
C VAL A 304 1.26 -3.17 -12.69
N ILE A 305 1.62 -3.25 -13.98
CA ILE A 305 2.93 -3.75 -14.41
C ILE A 305 4.06 -2.87 -13.88
N ARG A 306 3.86 -1.55 -13.82
CA ARG A 306 4.84 -0.58 -13.35
C ARG A 306 4.94 -0.45 -11.83
N GLN A 307 4.06 -1.11 -11.08
CA GLN A 307 4.12 -1.18 -9.61
C GLN A 307 5.00 -2.31 -9.08
N ARG A 308 5.35 -3.28 -9.93
CA ARG A 308 6.22 -4.41 -9.61
C ARG A 308 7.69 -4.05 -9.78
#